data_AF-A0A224YPF3-F1
#
_entry.id   AF-A0A224YPF3-F1
#
_cell.length_a   1.000
_cell.length_b   1.000
_cell.length_c   1.000
_cell.angle_alpha   90.00
_cell.angle_beta   90.00
_cell.angle_gamma   90.00
#
_symmetry.space_group_name_H-M   'P 1'
#
loop_
_entity.id
_entity.type
_entity.pdbx_description
1 polymer ?
#
loop_
_entity_poly.entity_id
_entity_poly.type
_entity_poly.pdbx_seq_one_letter_code
_entity_poly.pdbx_strand_id
1 'polypeptide(L)'
;MEVAPNEFCKSVFPNERNVTADMNSDRMAECMVKCQYPVVRRQCYGYGYCPTYTSIRYTYEHALDYMHCAANKVCVRGVCRGSGANLPHRPVTRSTRTTTTTTRTTPAADATTECRCDCSSKQPTTRAHYPPRSPTPTRKYRWLGINRRQ
;
A
#
# COMPACT_ATOMS: atom_id res chain seq x y z
N MET A 1 -13.43 6.27 -7.39
CA MET A 1 -13.94 5.56 -6.20
C MET A 1 -13.07 5.98 -5.05
N GLU A 2 -13.60 6.78 -4.13
CA GLU A 2 -12.89 7.16 -2.91
C GLU A 2 -13.17 6.06 -1.87
N VAL A 3 -12.12 5.39 -1.39
CA VAL A 3 -12.26 4.33 -0.38
C VAL A 3 -12.10 4.96 0.98
N ALA A 4 -13.13 4.86 1.82
CA ALA A 4 -13.07 5.35 3.19
C ALA A 4 -11.99 4.58 3.99
N PRO A 5 -11.23 5.25 4.89
CA PRO A 5 -10.17 4.60 5.65
C PRO A 5 -10.57 3.35 6.43
N ASN A 6 -11.76 3.36 7.02
CA ASN A 6 -12.26 2.21 7.76
C ASN A 6 -12.54 1.01 6.85
N GLU A 7 -13.02 1.24 5.62
CA GLU A 7 -13.23 0.18 4.63
C GLU A 7 -11.90 -0.40 4.15
N PHE A 8 -10.89 0.44 3.98
CA PHE A 8 -9.52 -0.03 3.69
C PHE A 8 -9.02 -0.96 4.80
N CYS A 9 -9.13 -0.56 6.08
CA CYS A 9 -8.67 -1.41 7.18
C CYS A 9 -9.47 -2.70 7.33
N LYS A 10 -10.76 -2.73 6.98
CA LYS A 10 -11.54 -3.98 6.92
C LYS A 10 -10.98 -4.97 5.89
N SER A 11 -10.39 -4.50 4.79
CA SER A 11 -9.72 -5.38 3.82
C SER A 11 -8.41 -5.97 4.35
N VAL A 12 -7.72 -5.26 5.25
CA VAL A 12 -6.49 -5.71 5.92
C VAL A 12 -6.80 -6.78 6.98
N PHE A 13 -7.89 -6.59 7.73
CA PHE A 13 -8.36 -7.54 8.75
C PHE A 13 -9.75 -8.10 8.40
N PRO A 14 -9.87 -8.97 7.38
CA PRO A 14 -11.17 -9.42 6.88
C PRO A 14 -11.97 -10.25 7.89
N ASN A 15 -11.28 -10.89 8.85
CA ASN A 15 -11.89 -11.79 9.82
C ASN A 15 -12.20 -11.11 11.17
N GLU A 16 -11.76 -9.88 11.36
CA GLU A 16 -11.86 -9.18 12.63
C GLU A 16 -13.07 -8.24 12.65
N ARG A 17 -13.62 -8.04 13.85
CA ARG A 17 -14.76 -7.16 14.07
C ARG A 17 -14.29 -5.82 14.61
N ASN A 18 -15.08 -4.77 14.40
CA ASN A 18 -14.82 -3.41 14.89
C ASN A 18 -13.44 -2.87 14.46
N VAL A 19 -13.06 -3.17 13.22
CA VAL A 19 -11.83 -2.65 12.62
C VAL A 19 -12.02 -1.17 12.32
N THR A 20 -11.04 -0.37 12.73
CA THR A 20 -11.03 1.09 12.60
C THR A 20 -9.70 1.57 12.05
N ALA A 21 -9.73 2.68 11.33
CA ALA A 21 -8.55 3.40 10.88
C ALA A 21 -8.28 4.58 11.83
N ASP A 22 -7.09 4.59 12.43
CA ASP A 22 -6.62 5.71 13.23
C ASP A 22 -5.89 6.71 12.31
N MET A 23 -6.65 7.70 11.85
CA MET A 23 -6.18 8.75 10.95
C MET A 23 -5.33 9.81 11.66
N ASN A 24 -5.25 9.77 12.99
CA ASN A 24 -4.50 10.73 13.81
C ASN A 24 -3.16 10.17 14.28
N SER A 25 -2.75 9.00 13.78
CA SER A 25 -1.46 8.42 14.16
C SER A 25 -0.27 9.25 13.67
N ASP A 26 0.83 9.24 14.42
CA ASP A 26 2.06 9.99 14.11
C ASP A 26 2.62 9.70 12.70
N ARG A 27 2.32 8.49 12.18
CA ARG A 27 2.80 8.02 10.87
C ARG A 27 1.87 8.38 9.72
N MET A 28 0.76 9.08 9.97
CA MET A 28 -0.15 9.54 8.92
C MET A 28 0.52 10.54 7.97
N ALA A 29 1.53 11.28 8.44
CA ALA A 29 2.33 12.18 7.60
C ALA A 29 3.08 11.41 6.46
N GLU A 30 3.49 10.18 6.76
CA GLU A 30 4.10 9.21 5.82
C GLU A 30 3.05 8.38 5.09
N CYS A 31 1.77 8.74 5.19
CA CYS A 31 0.67 7.98 4.61
C CYS A 31 0.65 6.51 5.05
N MET A 32 0.97 6.28 6.32
CA MET A 32 0.83 4.97 6.96
C MET A 32 -0.43 4.98 7.81
N VAL A 33 -1.48 4.31 7.33
CA VAL A 33 -2.75 4.15 8.05
C VAL A 33 -2.57 3.13 9.14
N LYS A 34 -2.88 3.52 10.38
CA LYS A 34 -2.90 2.59 11.50
C LYS A 34 -4.25 1.89 11.55
N CYS A 35 -4.29 0.66 11.07
CA CYS A 35 -5.47 -0.18 11.15
C CYS A 35 -5.48 -0.91 12.49
N GLN A 36 -6.56 -0.77 13.25
CA GLN A 36 -6.64 -1.32 14.60
C GLN A 36 -8.00 -1.91 14.94
N TYR A 37 -8.01 -2.90 15.82
CA TYR A 37 -9.21 -3.58 16.29
C TYR A 37 -9.09 -4.03 17.76
N PRO A 38 -10.19 -4.04 18.52
CA PRO A 38 -10.19 -4.47 19.92
C PRO A 38 -10.24 -6.00 20.04
N VAL A 39 -9.41 -6.55 20.93
CA VAL A 39 -9.38 -7.97 21.31
C VAL A 39 -9.63 -8.09 22.80
N VAL A 40 -10.72 -8.76 23.15
CA VAL A 40 -11.07 -9.07 24.53
C VAL A 40 -10.25 -10.26 25.01
N ARG A 41 -9.56 -10.10 26.13
CA ARG A 41 -8.71 -11.14 26.73
C ARG A 41 -9.12 -11.36 28.17
N ARG A 42 -9.03 -12.61 28.61
CA ARG A 42 -9.18 -12.99 29.99
C ARG A 42 -7.84 -13.46 30.51
N GLN A 43 -7.37 -12.87 31.59
CA GLN A 43 -6.13 -13.27 32.25
C GLN A 43 -6.47 -13.77 33.63
N CYS A 44 -6.16 -15.04 33.90
CA CYS A 44 -6.37 -15.63 35.21
C CYS A 44 -5.09 -15.54 36.02
N TYR A 45 -5.21 -14.97 37.21
CA TYR A 45 -4.18 -14.99 38.23
C TYR A 45 -4.47 -16.12 39.24
N GLY A 46 -3.52 -16.42 40.12
CA GLY A 46 -3.77 -17.33 41.25
C GLY A 46 -4.98 -16.88 42.08
N TYR A 47 -5.57 -17.81 42.83
CA TYR A 47 -6.75 -17.58 43.69
C TYR A 47 -8.09 -17.34 42.96
N GLY A 48 -8.22 -17.78 41.70
CA GLY A 48 -9.51 -17.78 40.98
C GLY A 48 -9.96 -16.41 40.43
N TYR A 49 -9.11 -15.40 40.53
CA TYR A 49 -9.36 -14.08 39.96
C TYR A 49 -8.99 -14.04 38.47
N CYS A 50 -9.99 -13.82 37.61
CA CYS A 50 -9.80 -13.77 36.15
C CYS A 50 -10.40 -12.50 35.54
N PRO A 51 -9.70 -11.35 35.60
CA PRO A 51 -10.15 -10.12 34.95
C PRO A 51 -10.23 -10.27 33.44
N THR A 52 -11.20 -9.57 32.87
CA THR A 52 -11.35 -9.38 31.42
C THR A 52 -10.90 -7.98 31.07
N TYR A 53 -10.03 -7.84 30.08
CA TYR A 53 -9.58 -6.54 29.57
C TYR A 53 -9.61 -6.52 28.04
N THR A 54 -9.73 -5.33 27.48
CA THR A 54 -9.70 -5.11 26.04
C THR A 54 -8.33 -4.58 25.64
N SER A 55 -7.63 -5.32 24.79
CA SER A 55 -6.36 -4.90 24.19
C SER A 55 -6.59 -4.46 22.74
N ILE A 56 -5.94 -3.40 22.28
CA ILE A 56 -6.02 -2.99 20.88
C ILE A 56 -4.85 -3.62 20.11
N ARG A 57 -5.17 -4.37 19.04
CA ARG A 57 -4.19 -4.85 18.06
C ARG A 57 -4.15 -3.87 16.89
N TYR A 58 -2.96 -3.57 16.38
CA TYR A 58 -2.82 -2.65 15.26
C TYR A 58 -1.67 -3.04 14.33
N THR A 59 -1.77 -2.61 13.07
CA THR A 59 -0.71 -2.62 12.06
C THR A 59 -0.69 -1.28 11.32
N TYR A 60 0.44 -0.96 10.71
CA TYR A 60 0.57 0.19 9.82
C TYR A 60 0.58 -0.31 8.38
N GLU A 61 -0.30 0.23 7.56
CA GLU A 61 -0.43 -0.12 6.15
C GLU A 61 -0.31 1.13 5.28
N HIS A 62 0.18 0.96 4.07
CA HIS A 62 0.27 2.07 3.12
C HIS A 62 -1.12 2.56 2.73
N ALA A 63 -1.36 3.85 2.91
CA ALA A 63 -2.57 4.51 2.42
C ALA A 63 -2.67 4.40 0.90
N LEU A 64 -3.90 4.36 0.39
CA LEU A 64 -4.16 4.49 -1.03
C LEU A 64 -3.80 5.91 -1.51
N ASP A 65 -3.39 6.04 -2.77
CA ASP A 65 -3.23 7.35 -3.37
C ASP A 65 -4.59 8.08 -3.38
N TYR A 66 -4.56 9.38 -3.08
CA TYR A 66 -5.69 10.28 -2.86
C TYR A 66 -6.54 10.01 -1.62
N MET A 67 -6.13 9.09 -0.75
CA MET A 67 -6.77 8.91 0.55
C MET A 67 -6.55 10.14 1.44
N HIS A 68 -7.61 10.64 2.07
CA HIS A 68 -7.50 11.79 2.97
C HIS A 68 -6.61 11.47 4.17
N CYS A 69 -5.62 12.33 4.45
CA CYS A 69 -4.72 12.19 5.59
C CYS A 69 -4.89 13.31 6.63
N ALA A 70 -5.43 14.47 6.23
CA ALA A 70 -5.80 15.56 7.12
C ALA A 70 -6.83 16.47 6.42
N ALA A 71 -7.32 17.49 7.11
CA ALA A 71 -8.18 18.50 6.51
C ALA A 71 -7.53 19.10 5.26
N ASN A 72 -8.18 18.95 4.10
CA ASN A 72 -7.69 19.39 2.78
C ASN A 72 -6.33 18.80 2.38
N LYS A 73 -5.94 17.63 2.90
CA LYS A 73 -4.72 16.93 2.51
C LYS A 73 -5.02 15.49 2.11
N VAL A 74 -4.28 15.00 1.15
CA VAL A 74 -4.39 13.64 0.62
C VAL A 74 -3.03 12.98 0.49
N CYS A 75 -3.03 11.66 0.54
CA CYS A 75 -1.85 10.85 0.34
C CYS A 75 -1.48 10.77 -1.13
N VAL A 76 -0.25 11.13 -1.48
CA VAL A 76 0.26 10.99 -2.85
C VAL A 76 1.66 10.44 -2.77
N ARG A 77 1.87 9.23 -3.32
CA ARG A 77 3.19 8.55 -3.33
C ARG A 77 3.80 8.42 -1.93
N GLY A 78 2.98 8.07 -0.93
CA GLY A 78 3.44 7.84 0.44
C GLY A 78 3.74 9.12 1.24
N VAL A 79 3.25 10.29 0.81
CA VAL A 79 3.40 11.55 1.56
C VAL A 79 2.08 12.29 1.63
N CYS A 80 1.71 12.77 2.82
CA CYS A 80 0.53 13.57 3.04
C CYS A 80 0.75 15.00 2.53
N ARG A 81 0.10 15.36 1.42
CA ARG A 81 0.26 16.67 0.76
C ARG A 81 -1.07 17.41 0.71
N GLY A 82 -0.99 18.74 0.72
CA GLY A 82 -2.17 19.58 0.52
C GLY A 82 -2.85 19.26 -0.81
N SER A 83 -4.18 19.15 -0.77
CA SER A 83 -5.05 19.16 -1.95
C SER A 83 -5.15 20.59 -2.49
N GLY A 84 -3.99 21.16 -2.82
CA GLY A 84 -3.91 22.35 -3.63
C GLY A 84 -3.94 21.93 -5.10
N ALA A 85 -4.33 22.84 -5.98
CA ALA A 85 -4.29 22.75 -7.44
C ALA A 85 -2.90 22.44 -8.07
N ASN A 86 -1.98 21.83 -7.31
CA ASN A 86 -0.62 21.46 -7.64
C ASN A 86 -0.36 19.97 -7.42
N LEU A 87 -1.34 19.11 -7.69
CA LEU A 87 -0.99 17.78 -8.16
C LEU A 87 -0.34 17.99 -9.54
N PRO A 88 0.94 17.62 -9.75
CA PRO A 88 1.48 17.62 -11.09
C PRO A 88 0.53 16.74 -11.91
N HIS A 89 -0.20 17.36 -12.83
CA HIS A 89 -0.85 16.63 -13.91
C HIS A 89 0.24 15.72 -14.45
N ARG A 90 0.00 14.40 -14.43
CA ARG A 90 0.70 13.52 -15.36
C ARG A 90 0.66 14.25 -16.69
N PRO A 91 1.79 14.56 -17.35
CA PRO A 91 1.72 15.21 -18.64
C PRO A 91 0.93 14.27 -19.53
N VAL A 92 -0.34 14.58 -19.74
CA VAL A 92 -1.07 14.08 -20.87
C VAL A 92 -0.39 14.81 -22.00
N THR A 93 0.50 14.11 -22.70
CA THR A 93 1.02 14.57 -23.97
C THR A 93 -0.19 14.70 -24.89
N ARG A 94 -0.87 15.85 -24.80
CA ARG A 94 -1.95 16.24 -25.68
C ARG A 94 -1.25 16.52 -27.00
N SER A 95 -1.15 15.49 -27.84
CA SER A 95 -0.74 15.65 -29.21
C SER A 95 -1.71 16.63 -29.85
N THR A 96 -1.32 17.90 -29.97
CA THR A 96 -2.02 18.90 -30.76
C THR A 96 -1.93 18.43 -32.20
N ARG A 97 -2.94 17.68 -32.64
CA ARG A 97 -3.13 17.40 -34.05
C ARG A 97 -3.61 18.70 -34.68
N THR A 98 -2.68 19.37 -35.36
CA THR A 98 -2.94 20.54 -36.19
C THR A 98 -4.00 20.18 -37.22
N THR A 99 -5.17 20.80 -37.14
CA THR A 99 -6.24 20.64 -38.13
C THR A 99 -5.92 21.56 -39.30
N THR A 100 -5.10 21.11 -40.25
CA THR A 100 -5.00 21.75 -41.55
C THR A 100 -5.98 21.05 -42.49
N THR A 101 -7.12 21.69 -42.68
CA THR A 101 -8.16 21.29 -43.63
C THR A 101 -7.65 21.49 -45.05
N THR A 102 -7.36 20.40 -45.78
CA THR A 102 -7.31 20.46 -47.25
C THR A 102 -7.86 19.16 -47.84
N THR A 103 -8.58 19.35 -48.93
CA THR A 103 -9.58 18.49 -49.56
C THR A 103 -9.04 17.19 -50.16
N ARG A 104 -9.68 16.09 -49.72
CA ARG A 104 -10.11 14.86 -50.43
C ARG A 104 -9.51 14.57 -51.82
N THR A 105 -8.73 13.49 -51.90
CA THR A 105 -8.72 12.56 -53.05
C THR A 105 -8.59 11.12 -52.54
N THR A 106 -9.62 10.29 -52.75
CA THR A 106 -9.60 8.80 -52.69
C THR A 106 -9.28 8.24 -54.10
N PRO A 107 -8.83 6.99 -54.33
CA PRO A 107 -9.00 5.74 -53.54
C PRO A 107 -7.63 4.97 -53.39
N ALA A 108 -7.43 3.77 -52.82
CA ALA A 108 -8.21 2.58 -52.50
C ALA A 108 -7.42 1.68 -51.50
N ALA A 109 -8.10 0.63 -51.01
CA ALA A 109 -7.60 -0.66 -50.52
C ALA A 109 -7.12 -0.80 -49.06
N ASP A 110 -7.95 -1.55 -48.31
CA ASP A 110 -7.64 -2.54 -47.27
C ASP A 110 -6.56 -2.26 -46.22
N ALA A 111 -7.03 -2.00 -44.98
CA ALA A 111 -6.50 -2.66 -43.79
C ALA A 111 -7.43 -2.39 -42.60
N THR A 112 -8.26 -3.37 -42.26
CA THR A 112 -8.90 -3.48 -40.94
C THR A 112 -7.81 -3.68 -39.88
N THR A 113 -7.52 -2.65 -39.07
CA THR A 113 -6.74 -2.81 -37.83
C THR A 113 -7.62 -2.52 -36.64
N GLU A 114 -8.47 -3.49 -36.29
CA GLU A 114 -8.94 -3.66 -34.91
C GLU A 114 -7.71 -3.96 -34.03
N CYS A 115 -7.45 -3.14 -33.02
CA CYS A 115 -6.45 -3.45 -32.01
C CYS A 115 -6.98 -4.58 -31.11
N ARG A 116 -6.76 -5.83 -31.51
CA ARG A 116 -6.93 -7.00 -30.64
C ARG A 116 -5.66 -7.20 -29.82
N CYS A 117 -5.80 -7.08 -28.50
CA CYS A 117 -4.74 -7.47 -27.57
C CYS A 117 -4.79 -8.99 -27.37
N ASP A 118 -4.00 -9.73 -28.15
CA ASP A 118 -3.72 -11.12 -27.86
C ASP A 118 -2.77 -11.22 -26.66
N CYS A 119 -3.34 -11.49 -25.48
CA CYS A 119 -2.60 -11.83 -24.26
C CYS A 119 -2.05 -13.27 -24.33
N SER A 120 -1.30 -13.59 -25.38
CA SER A 120 -0.56 -14.85 -25.51
C SER A 120 0.87 -14.56 -25.94
N SER A 121 1.65 -13.96 -25.04
CA SER A 121 3.11 -13.94 -25.16
C SER A 121 3.72 -14.78 -24.04
N LYS A 122 4.46 -15.79 -24.51
CA LYS A 122 5.20 -16.78 -23.74
C LYS A 122 6.09 -16.11 -22.69
N GLN A 123 6.17 -16.71 -21.51
CA GLN A 123 7.11 -16.31 -20.45
C GLN A 123 8.52 -16.16 -21.03
N PRO A 124 9.21 -15.03 -20.80
CA PRO A 124 10.65 -14.99 -20.96
C PRO A 124 11.27 -15.80 -19.81
N THR A 125 11.74 -17.01 -20.10
CA THR A 125 12.66 -17.75 -19.23
C THR A 125 14.00 -17.02 -19.20
N THR A 126 14.13 -16.03 -18.33
CA THR A 126 15.44 -15.55 -17.89
C THR A 126 16.00 -16.54 -16.88
N ARG A 127 16.73 -17.56 -17.37
CA ARG A 127 17.72 -18.27 -16.54
C ARG A 127 18.83 -17.29 -16.20
N ALA A 128 18.62 -16.47 -15.16
CA ALA A 128 19.71 -15.77 -14.52
C ALA A 128 20.51 -16.82 -13.73
N HIS A 129 21.67 -17.19 -14.29
CA HIS A 129 22.65 -18.04 -13.62
C HIS A 129 23.32 -17.22 -12.51
N TYR A 130 22.62 -17.03 -11.39
CA TYR A 130 23.23 -16.48 -10.19
C TYR A 130 24.07 -17.57 -9.52
N PRO A 131 25.33 -17.30 -9.18
CA PRO A 131 26.08 -18.20 -8.32
C PRO A 131 25.40 -18.31 -6.95
N PRO A 132 25.43 -19.49 -6.29
CA PRO A 132 24.82 -19.66 -4.99
C PRO A 132 25.44 -18.67 -4.00
N ARG A 133 24.56 -17.92 -3.32
CA ARG A 133 24.93 -17.01 -2.23
C ARG A 133 25.64 -17.82 -1.15
N SER A 134 26.90 -17.50 -0.90
CA SER A 134 27.68 -18.10 0.18
C SER A 134 26.99 -17.88 1.53
N PRO A 135 26.92 -18.91 2.40
CA PRO A 135 26.29 -18.76 3.71
C PRO A 135 27.10 -17.78 4.55
N THR A 136 26.46 -16.67 4.93
CA THR A 136 26.98 -15.73 5.93
C THR A 136 27.26 -16.50 7.23
N PRO A 137 28.46 -16.41 7.83
CA PRO A 137 28.73 -17.03 9.12
C PRO A 137 27.86 -16.35 10.17
N THR A 138 26.92 -17.11 10.74
CA THR A 138 26.17 -16.71 11.93
C THR A 138 27.17 -16.51 13.08
N ARG A 139 27.50 -15.26 13.38
CA ARG A 139 28.24 -14.90 14.59
C ARG A 139 27.33 -15.19 15.78
N LYS A 140 27.54 -16.33 16.44
CA LYS A 140 26.91 -16.67 17.72
C LYS A 140 27.31 -15.59 18.74
N TYR A 141 26.42 -14.64 19.01
CA TYR A 141 26.57 -13.77 20.18
C TYR A 141 26.31 -14.63 21.41
N ARG A 142 27.41 -15.15 21.98
CA ARG A 142 27.46 -15.75 23.30
C ARG A 142 27.21 -14.62 24.29
N TRP A 143 25.97 -14.48 24.75
CA TRP A 143 25.62 -13.65 25.88
C TRP A 143 26.33 -14.21 27.12
N LEU A 144 27.51 -13.68 27.41
CA LEU A 144 28.16 -13.85 28.69
C LEU A 144 27.37 -13.03 29.70
N GLY A 145 26.67 -13.73 30.60
CA GLY A 145 25.94 -13.14 31.70
C GLY A 145 26.87 -12.29 32.55
N ILE A 146 26.55 -10.99 32.64
CA ILE A 146 27.15 -10.10 33.61
C ILE A 146 26.32 -10.20 34.88
N ASN A 147 26.80 -11.02 35.81
CA ASN A 147 26.47 -10.89 37.23
C ASN A 147 26.94 -9.52 37.70
N ARG A 148 26.03 -8.67 38.19
CA ARG A 148 26.38 -7.64 39.17
C ARG A 148 25.62 -7.89 40.45
N ARG A 149 26.35 -8.48 41.40
CA ARG A 149 26.18 -8.21 42.82
C ARG A 149 26.60 -6.77 43.09
N GLN A 150 25.75 -6.00 43.74
CA GLN A 150 26.00 -5.29 45.00
C GLN A 150 24.75 -4.53 45.37
#